data_AF-A7F371-F1
#
_entry.id   AF-A7F371-F1
#
_cell.length_a   1.000
_cell.length_b   1.000
_cell.length_c   1.000
_cell.angle_alpha   90.00
_cell.angle_beta   90.00
_cell.angle_gamma   90.00
#
_symmetry.space_group_name_H-M   'P 1'
#
loop_
_entity.id
_entity.type
_entity.pdbx_description
1 polymer ?
#
loop_
_entity_poly.entity_id
_entity_poly.type
_entity_poly.pdbx_seq_one_letter_code
_entity_poly.pdbx_strand_id
1 'polypeptide(L)'
;MPPAFAYIALKFPRIRPSLNCDLKLPRCKDCDQAAVEKRAADSILPPPYYINPVAQIKKQIDLTQELIKAGVRREELEMELPALMKEGMLRLQKRDANIRGAWQGYWEIWGWEQGQPRP
;
A
#
# COMPACT_ATOMS: atom_id res chain seq x y z
N MET A 1 -37.20 -15.52 9.69
CA MET A 1 -37.51 -14.79 8.44
C MET A 1 -36.24 -14.09 7.98
N PRO A 2 -35.85 -14.20 6.70
CA PRO A 2 -34.76 -13.38 6.18
C PRO A 2 -35.13 -11.90 6.29
N PRO A 3 -34.14 -11.00 6.47
CA PRO A 3 -34.40 -9.57 6.58
C PRO A 3 -35.06 -9.03 5.30
N ALA A 4 -35.89 -8.00 5.47
CA ALA A 4 -36.60 -7.38 4.36
C ALA A 4 -35.62 -6.78 3.34
N PHE A 5 -35.92 -6.91 2.04
CA PHE A 5 -35.10 -6.36 0.97
C PHE A 5 -34.81 -4.87 1.13
N ALA A 6 -35.79 -4.09 1.63
CA ALA A 6 -35.61 -2.68 1.93
C ALA A 6 -34.53 -2.43 2.99
N TYR A 7 -34.47 -3.27 4.03
CA TYR A 7 -33.44 -3.19 5.07
C TYR A 7 -32.05 -3.51 4.51
N ILE A 8 -31.95 -4.55 3.67
CA ILE A 8 -30.70 -4.93 3.00
C ILE A 8 -30.23 -3.80 2.07
N ALA A 9 -31.13 -3.21 1.27
CA ALA A 9 -30.80 -2.13 0.35
C ALA A 9 -30.35 -0.84 1.07
N LEU A 10 -30.93 -0.53 2.24
CA LEU A 10 -30.56 0.61 3.08
C LEU A 10 -29.21 0.40 3.79
N LYS A 11 -28.93 -0.81 4.27
CA LYS A 11 -27.73 -1.12 5.05
C LYS A 11 -26.53 -1.51 4.20
N PHE A 12 -26.75 -2.07 3.02
CA PHE A 12 -25.70 -2.51 2.10
C PHE A 12 -25.91 -1.86 0.72
N PRO A 13 -25.87 -0.52 0.61
CA PRO A 13 -26.12 0.16 -0.64
C PRO A 13 -24.95 -0.08 -1.59
N ARG A 14 -25.11 -1.09 -2.46
CA ARG A 14 -24.23 -1.45 -3.57
C ARG A 14 -22.85 -1.96 -3.15
N ILE A 15 -22.79 -3.24 -2.80
CA ILE A 15 -21.61 -4.03 -3.16
C ILE A 15 -21.67 -4.18 -4.68
N ARG A 16 -20.88 -3.39 -5.42
CA ARG A 16 -20.72 -3.65 -6.86
C ARG A 16 -20.05 -5.01 -6.98
N PRO A 17 -20.66 -6.00 -7.67
CA PRO A 17 -19.97 -7.25 -7.94
C PRO A 17 -18.73 -6.89 -8.76
N SER A 18 -17.55 -7.23 -8.24
CA SER A 18 -16.31 -7.06 -8.98
C SER A 18 -16.37 -7.94 -10.23
N LEU A 19 -16.21 -7.34 -11.42
CA LEU A 19 -16.20 -8.09 -12.70
C LEU A 19 -15.04 -9.09 -12.79
N ASN A 20 -14.04 -8.94 -11.92
CA ASN A 20 -12.89 -9.82 -11.80
C ASN A 20 -13.12 -10.98 -10.82
N CYS A 21 -14.28 -11.05 -10.17
CA CYS A 21 -14.61 -12.12 -9.22
C CYS A 21 -15.46 -13.19 -9.89
N ASP A 22 -14.85 -14.34 -10.17
CA ASP A 22 -15.61 -15.53 -10.54
C ASP A 22 -16.30 -16.12 -9.30
N LEU A 23 -17.61 -15.94 -9.22
CA LEU A 23 -18.45 -16.45 -8.13
C LEU A 23 -18.65 -17.97 -8.17
N LYS A 24 -18.17 -18.65 -9.22
CA LYS A 24 -18.26 -20.12 -9.36
C LYS A 24 -17.13 -20.86 -8.66
N LEU A 25 -16.04 -20.17 -8.31
CA LEU A 25 -14.92 -20.79 -7.59
C LEU A 25 -15.20 -20.76 -6.08
N PRO A 26 -15.01 -21.89 -5.37
CA PRO A 26 -15.07 -21.89 -3.91
C PRO A 26 -13.97 -20.96 -3.37
N ARG A 27 -14.35 -20.02 -2.51
CA ARG A 27 -13.44 -19.04 -1.92
C ARG A 27 -13.23 -19.30 -0.44
N CYS A 28 -11.98 -19.15 -0.03
CA CYS A 28 -11.56 -19.27 1.35
C CYS A 28 -11.10 -17.89 1.81
N LYS A 29 -11.80 -17.31 2.80
CA LYS A 29 -11.50 -15.97 3.32
C LYS A 29 -10.05 -15.86 3.80
N ASP A 30 -9.61 -16.85 4.58
CA ASP A 30 -8.24 -16.87 5.12
C ASP A 30 -7.18 -17.02 4.02
N CYS A 31 -7.50 -17.75 2.95
CA CYS A 31 -6.63 -17.94 1.81
C CYS A 31 -6.50 -16.65 0.98
N ASP A 32 -7.62 -15.95 0.75
CA ASP A 32 -7.63 -14.64 0.09
C ASP A 32 -6.88 -13.60 0.94
N GLN A 33 -7.05 -13.63 2.26
CA GLN A 33 -6.35 -12.76 3.19
C GLN A 33 -4.84 -13.02 3.12
N ALA A 34 -4.39 -14.27 3.26
CA ALA A 34 -2.97 -14.62 3.17
C ALA A 34 -2.35 -14.22 1.82
N ALA A 35 -3.09 -14.39 0.72
CA ALA A 35 -2.64 -13.98 -0.61
C ALA A 35 -2.52 -12.46 -0.76
N VAL A 36 -3.39 -11.69 -0.11
CA VAL A 36 -3.31 -10.22 -0.11
C VAL A 36 -2.23 -9.71 0.84
N GLU A 37 -2.09 -10.29 2.02
CA GLU A 37 -1.01 -9.98 2.97
C GLU A 37 0.36 -10.20 2.32
N LYS A 38 0.52 -11.29 1.58
CA LYS A 38 1.73 -11.53 0.79
C LYS A 38 1.97 -10.43 -0.25
N ARG A 39 0.96 -10.08 -1.05
CA ARG A 39 1.08 -9.01 -2.06
C ARG A 39 1.37 -7.63 -1.45
N ALA A 40 0.79 -7.35 -0.28
CA ALA A 40 1.08 -6.15 0.48
C ALA A 40 2.51 -6.16 1.01
N ALA A 41 2.99 -7.30 1.53
CA ALA A 41 4.38 -7.47 1.96
C ALA A 41 5.37 -7.31 0.79
N ASP A 42 5.09 -7.90 -0.37
CA ASP A 42 5.87 -7.75 -1.59
C ASP A 42 5.89 -6.29 -2.08
N SER A 43 4.86 -5.49 -1.77
CA SER A 43 4.86 -4.06 -2.08
C SER A 43 5.82 -3.27 -1.18
N ILE A 44 6.08 -3.75 0.05
CA ILE A 44 7.04 -3.16 0.99
C ILE A 44 8.46 -3.64 0.70
N LEU A 45 8.61 -4.94 0.42
CA LEU A 45 9.87 -5.64 0.17
C LEU A 45 9.78 -6.34 -1.20
N PRO A 46 9.94 -5.59 -2.30
CA PRO A 46 9.79 -6.14 -3.64
C PRO A 46 10.82 -7.24 -3.91
N PRO A 47 10.37 -8.43 -4.40
CA PRO A 47 11.29 -9.42 -4.92
C PRO A 47 11.99 -8.91 -6.20
N PRO A 48 13.15 -9.47 -6.56
CA PRO A 48 13.83 -10.60 -5.90
C PRO A 48 14.74 -10.17 -4.73
N TYR A 49 15.01 -8.87 -4.59
CA TYR A 49 16.05 -8.38 -3.68
C TYR A 49 15.54 -8.13 -2.26
N TYR A 50 14.22 -8.01 -2.06
CA TYR A 50 13.59 -7.76 -0.76
C TYR A 50 14.18 -6.53 -0.04
N ILE A 51 14.55 -5.50 -0.82
CA ILE A 51 15.05 -4.23 -0.31
C ILE A 51 13.88 -3.26 -0.23
N ASN A 52 13.67 -2.64 0.93
CA ASN A 52 12.67 -1.59 1.10
C ASN A 52 13.12 -0.28 0.42
N PRO A 53 12.53 0.12 -0.72
CA PRO A 53 13.01 1.27 -1.50
C PRO A 53 12.77 2.61 -0.78
N VAL A 54 11.76 2.65 0.11
CA VAL A 54 11.44 3.81 0.94
C VAL A 54 12.46 3.95 2.08
N ALA A 55 12.85 2.83 2.71
CA ALA A 55 13.88 2.86 3.73
C ALA A 55 15.26 3.22 3.14
N GLN A 56 15.56 2.74 1.93
CA GLN A 56 16.82 3.05 1.24
C GLN A 56 16.94 4.54 0.93
N ILE A 57 15.90 5.15 0.34
CA ILE A 57 15.95 6.59 0.01
C ILE A 57 15.92 7.45 1.26
N LYS A 58 15.22 7.03 2.33
CA LYS A 58 15.27 7.74 3.62
C LYS A 58 16.69 7.77 4.19
N LYS A 59 17.41 6.64 4.16
CA LYS A 59 18.82 6.58 4.56
C LYS A 59 19.70 7.51 3.73
N GLN A 60 19.45 7.61 2.43
CA GLN A 60 20.17 8.54 1.56
C GLN A 60 19.90 9.99 1.94
N ILE A 61 18.65 10.36 2.21
CA ILE A 61 18.27 11.70 2.66
C ILE A 61 18.96 12.03 3.98
N ASP A 62 18.89 11.14 4.96
CA ASP A 62 19.49 11.33 6.28
C ASP A 62 21.02 11.52 6.14
N LEU A 63 21.69 10.70 5.33
CA LEU A 63 23.12 10.82 5.06
C LEU A 63 23.46 12.15 4.36
N THR A 64 22.70 12.55 3.35
CA THR A 64 22.91 13.82 2.65
C THR A 64 22.78 15.01 3.60
N GLN A 65 21.80 14.99 4.50
CA GLN A 65 21.63 16.02 5.52
C GLN A 65 22.81 16.07 6.50
N GLU A 66 23.32 14.91 6.93
CA GLU A 66 24.51 14.86 7.80
C GLU A 66 25.77 15.38 7.10
N LEU A 67 25.97 15.07 5.82
CA LEU A 67 27.10 15.59 5.03
C LEU A 67 27.04 17.11 4.86
N ILE A 68 25.84 17.66 4.62
CA ILE A 68 25.60 19.11 4.58
C ILE A 68 25.97 19.75 5.91
N LYS A 69 25.54 19.17 7.04
CA LYS A 69 25.89 19.67 8.39
C LYS A 69 27.39 19.62 8.67
N ALA A 70 28.07 18.58 8.17
CA ALA A 70 29.51 18.43 8.29
C ALA A 70 30.30 19.37 7.35
N GLY A 71 29.63 20.14 6.49
CA GLY A 71 30.26 21.07 5.54
C GLY A 71 30.88 20.38 4.31
N VAL A 72 30.60 19.10 4.10
CA VAL A 72 31.14 18.33 2.97
C VAL A 72 30.27 18.54 1.74
N ARG A 73 30.84 19.09 0.66
CA ARG A 73 30.14 19.31 -0.63
C ARG A 73 28.79 20.02 -0.47
N ARG A 74 28.74 20.98 0.46
CA ARG A 74 27.51 21.58 0.95
C ARG A 74 26.62 22.15 -0.15
N GLU A 75 27.17 22.98 -1.04
CA GLU A 75 26.40 23.64 -2.11
C GLU A 75 25.79 22.62 -3.08
N GLU A 76 26.56 21.62 -3.50
CA GLU A 76 26.07 20.55 -4.38
C GLU A 76 24.95 19.73 -3.73
N LEU A 77 25.15 19.32 -2.47
CA LEU A 77 24.17 18.50 -1.74
C LEU A 77 22.91 19.30 -1.37
N GLU A 78 23.01 20.59 -1.09
CA GLU A 78 21.86 21.47 -0.88
C GLU A 78 20.99 21.61 -2.14
N MET A 79 21.59 21.55 -3.34
CA MET A 79 20.83 21.51 -4.60
C MET A 79 20.20 20.15 -4.88
N GLU A 80 20.86 19.05 -4.52
CA GLU A 80 20.37 17.69 -4.79
C GLU A 80 19.31 17.21 -3.78
N LEU A 81 19.39 17.66 -2.53
CA LEU A 81 18.51 17.23 -1.44
C LEU A 81 17.01 17.38 -1.76
N PRO A 82 16.52 18.48 -2.36
CA PRO A 82 15.11 18.61 -2.74
C PRO A 82 14.64 17.54 -3.73
N ALA A 83 15.48 17.18 -4.70
CA ALA A 83 15.15 16.14 -5.69
C ALA A 83 15.03 14.77 -5.02
N LEU A 84 15.98 14.45 -4.12
CA LEU A 84 15.99 13.22 -3.34
C LEU A 84 14.76 13.10 -2.42
N MET A 85 14.38 14.20 -1.76
CA MET A 85 13.16 14.27 -0.93
C MET A 85 11.88 14.05 -1.75
N LYS A 86 11.80 14.67 -2.94
CA LYS A 86 10.67 14.48 -3.86
C LYS A 86 10.57 13.03 -4.32
N GLU A 87 11.69 12.41 -4.67
CA GLU A 87 11.72 11.00 -5.03
C GLU A 87 11.31 10.11 -3.84
N GLY A 88 11.74 10.45 -2.62
CA GLY A 88 11.31 9.79 -1.39
C GLY A 88 9.79 9.79 -1.20
N MET A 89 9.16 10.95 -1.41
CA MET A 89 7.70 11.09 -1.37
C MET A 89 7.01 10.24 -2.43
N LEU A 90 7.50 10.25 -3.68
CA LEU A 90 6.92 9.45 -4.76
C LEU A 90 7.00 7.95 -4.49
N ARG A 91 8.14 7.47 -3.98
CA ARG A 91 8.31 6.06 -3.61
C ARG A 91 7.36 5.66 -2.48
N LEU A 92 7.17 6.52 -1.48
CA LEU A 92 6.21 6.32 -0.39
C LEU A 92 4.77 6.23 -0.92
N GLN A 93 4.34 7.21 -1.72
CA GLN A 93 3.00 7.23 -2.30
C GLN A 93 2.74 6.00 -3.17
N LYS A 94 3.71 5.60 -3.99
CA LYS A 94 3.63 4.40 -4.83
C LYS A 94 3.49 3.13 -4.00
N ARG A 95 4.29 2.99 -2.95
CA ARG A 95 4.18 1.85 -2.02
C ARG A 95 2.79 1.78 -1.39
N ASP A 96 2.30 2.90 -0.87
CA ASP A 96 1.00 2.94 -0.19
C ASP A 96 -0.16 2.70 -1.16
N ALA A 97 -0.05 3.17 -2.42
CA ALA A 97 -0.98 2.85 -3.49
C ALA A 97 -0.97 1.36 -3.84
N ASN A 98 0.21 0.74 -3.94
CA ASN A 98 0.34 -0.70 -4.23
C ASN A 98 -0.24 -1.56 -3.10
N ILE A 99 0.01 -1.20 -1.84
CA ILE A 99 -0.58 -1.89 -0.67
C ILE A 99 -2.11 -1.77 -0.75
N ARG A 100 -2.66 -0.57 -0.94
CA ARG A 100 -4.12 -0.38 -1.10
C ARG A 100 -4.67 -1.19 -2.28
N GLY A 101 -3.99 -1.19 -3.42
CA GLY A 101 -4.38 -1.97 -4.59
C GLY A 101 -4.38 -3.47 -4.33
N ALA A 102 -3.42 -3.98 -3.54
CA ALA A 102 -3.39 -5.39 -3.14
C ALA A 102 -4.62 -5.77 -2.32
N TRP A 103 -5.04 -4.88 -1.40
CA TRP A 103 -6.20 -5.08 -0.52
C TRP A 103 -7.54 -4.81 -1.16
N GLN A 104 -7.60 -3.99 -2.21
CA GLN A 104 -8.85 -3.58 -2.84
C GLN A 104 -9.74 -4.78 -3.20
N GLY A 105 -9.18 -5.80 -3.85
CA GLY A 105 -9.93 -7.00 -4.20
C GLY A 105 -10.49 -7.70 -2.95
N TYR A 106 -9.67 -7.90 -1.91
CA TYR A 106 -10.15 -8.51 -0.67
C TYR A 106 -11.30 -7.72 -0.04
N TRP A 107 -11.20 -6.39 0.00
CA TRP A 107 -12.25 -5.53 0.56
C TRP A 107 -13.55 -5.55 -0.24
N GLU A 108 -13.47 -5.63 -1.58
CA GLU A 108 -14.64 -5.75 -2.45
C GLU A 108 -15.44 -7.04 -2.18
N ILE A 109 -14.79 -8.08 -1.65
CA ILE A 109 -15.37 -9.42 -1.46
C ILE A 109 -15.76 -9.67 0.00
N TRP A 110 -14.88 -9.31 0.94
CA TRP A 110 -15.00 -9.68 2.35
C TRP A 110 -15.27 -8.49 3.29
N GLY A 111 -15.28 -7.25 2.76
CA GLY A 111 -15.54 -6.04 3.54
C GLY A 111 -14.28 -5.31 4.03
N TRP A 112 -14.47 -4.07 4.49
CA TRP A 112 -13.40 -3.06 4.68
C TRP A 112 -12.74 -3.06 6.08
N GLU A 113 -13.08 -4.02 6.95
CA GLU A 113 -12.70 -3.99 8.37
C GLU A 113 -11.26 -4.47 8.65
N GLN A 114 -10.61 -5.16 7.72
CA GLN A 114 -9.29 -5.79 7.92
C GLN A 114 -8.22 -5.16 7.03
N GLY A 115 -6.98 -4.99 7.53
CA GLY A 115 -5.85 -4.55 6.71
C GLY A 115 -5.74 -3.05 6.45
N GLN A 116 -6.47 -2.20 7.19
CA GLN A 116 -6.29 -0.76 7.08
C GLN A 116 -4.89 -0.33 7.54
N PRO A 117 -4.23 0.61 6.84
CA PRO A 117 -3.16 1.38 7.46
C PRO A 117 -3.78 2.11 8.65
N ARG A 118 -3.30 1.84 9.87
CA ARG A 118 -3.75 2.58 11.05
C ARG A 118 -3.51 4.09 10.82
N PRO A 119 -4.44 4.96 11.26
CA PRO A 119 -4.26 6.40 11.15
C PRO A 119 -2.99 6.89 11.84
#